data_AF-A0A956M4U5-F1
#
_entry.id   AF-A0A956M4U5-F1
#
_cell.length_a   1.000
_cell.length_b   1.000
_cell.length_c   1.000
_cell.angle_alpha   90.00
_cell.angle_beta   90.00
_cell.angle_gamma   90.00
#
_symmetry.space_group_name_H-M   'P 1'
#
loop_
_entity.id
_entity.type
_entity.pdbx_description
1 polymer ?
#
loop_
_entity_poly.entity_id
_entity_poly.type
_entity_poly.pdbx_seq_one_letter_code
_entity_poly.pdbx_strand_id
1 'polypeptide(L)'
;PTNCAGDLLNSEARPAAEAAARTSLAALALAATVFQSELGYDLRSRSLLIPDGGLQLEFLGRDGTSTTNELSRGGAMALLKEAAERAAKHGMQWESDPVTLAPTPKLEQLIRMSRELARTETEEGEQG
;
A
#
# COMPACT_ATOMS: atom_id res chain seq x y z
N PRO A 1 -22.01 -4.20 -2.57
CA PRO A 1 -20.58 -4.51 -2.78
C PRO A 1 -20.46 -5.87 -3.44
N THR A 2 -19.49 -6.03 -4.33
CA THR A 2 -19.09 -7.32 -4.91
C THR A 2 -17.93 -7.89 -4.11
N ASN A 3 -17.82 -9.22 -4.05
CA ASN A 3 -16.61 -9.89 -3.53
C ASN A 3 -15.44 -9.74 -4.55
N CYS A 4 -14.26 -10.27 -4.21
CA CYS A 4 -13.09 -10.26 -5.11
C CYS A 4 -13.30 -11.05 -6.42
N ALA A 5 -14.28 -11.97 -6.48
CA ALA A 5 -14.63 -12.70 -7.70
C ALA A 5 -15.62 -11.93 -8.60
N GLY A 6 -16.13 -10.78 -8.14
CA GLY A 6 -17.12 -9.99 -8.87
C GLY A 6 -18.59 -10.33 -8.56
N ASP A 7 -18.85 -11.28 -7.65
CA ASP A 7 -20.20 -11.67 -7.29
C ASP A 7 -20.84 -10.69 -6.33
N LEU A 8 -22.14 -10.43 -6.50
CA LEU A 8 -22.91 -9.60 -5.59
C LEU A 8 -23.12 -10.29 -4.24
N LEU A 9 -22.74 -9.60 -3.17
CA LEU A 9 -23.07 -10.06 -1.82
C LEU A 9 -24.56 -9.88 -1.51
N ASN A 10 -25.13 -10.91 -0.87
CA ASN A 10 -26.50 -10.89 -0.35
C ASN A 10 -26.68 -9.74 0.68
N SER A 11 -27.92 -9.37 0.94
CA SER A 11 -28.24 -8.22 1.81
C SER A 11 -27.82 -8.44 3.26
N GLU A 12 -27.85 -9.67 3.75
CA GLU A 12 -27.55 -10.02 5.15
C GLU A 12 -26.05 -10.01 5.46
N ALA A 13 -25.20 -10.54 4.57
CA ALA A 13 -23.75 -10.58 4.77
C ALA A 13 -23.05 -9.27 4.43
N ARG A 14 -23.73 -8.37 3.70
CA ARG A 14 -23.17 -7.10 3.22
C ARG A 14 -22.63 -6.19 4.33
N PRO A 15 -23.36 -5.89 5.41
CA PRO A 15 -22.86 -5.00 6.45
C PRO A 15 -21.58 -5.52 7.12
N ALA A 16 -21.52 -6.83 7.39
CA ALA A 16 -20.35 -7.46 7.99
C ALA A 16 -19.13 -7.42 7.05
N ALA A 17 -19.35 -7.70 5.75
CA ALA A 17 -18.30 -7.63 4.74
C ALA A 17 -17.76 -6.20 4.58
N GLU A 18 -18.63 -5.19 4.56
CA GLU A 18 -18.22 -3.78 4.48
C GLU A 18 -17.44 -3.34 5.72
N ALA A 19 -17.88 -3.74 6.91
CA ALA A 19 -17.16 -3.46 8.15
C ALA A 19 -15.75 -4.08 8.11
N ALA A 20 -15.63 -5.37 7.77
CA ALA A 20 -14.35 -6.06 7.69
C ALA A 20 -13.39 -5.42 6.66
N ALA A 21 -13.90 -5.04 5.49
CA ALA A 21 -13.12 -4.35 4.47
C ALA A 21 -12.63 -2.97 4.94
N ARG A 22 -13.51 -2.14 5.53
CA ARG A 22 -13.14 -0.83 6.06
C ARG A 22 -12.15 -0.94 7.22
N THR A 23 -12.32 -1.93 8.10
CA THR A 23 -11.37 -2.21 9.18
C THR A 23 -10.00 -2.58 8.63
N SER A 24 -9.93 -3.37 7.56
CA SER A 24 -8.66 -3.73 6.90
C SER A 24 -7.95 -2.49 6.32
N LEU A 25 -8.70 -1.59 5.69
CA LEU A 25 -8.15 -0.33 5.18
C LEU A 25 -7.68 0.60 6.31
N ALA A 26 -8.43 0.68 7.41
CA ALA A 26 -8.02 1.45 8.58
C ALA A 26 -6.74 0.89 9.20
N ALA A 27 -6.66 -0.45 9.36
CA ALA A 27 -5.46 -1.11 9.88
C ALA A 27 -4.24 -0.90 8.96
N LEU A 28 -4.45 -0.88 7.63
CA LEU A 28 -3.40 -0.54 6.67
C LEU A 28 -2.88 0.88 6.88
N ALA A 29 -3.78 1.85 7.02
CA ALA A 29 -3.40 3.24 7.25
C ALA A 29 -2.61 3.41 8.55
N LEU A 30 -3.03 2.72 9.62
CA LEU A 30 -2.28 2.71 10.89
C LEU A 30 -0.90 2.11 10.73
N ALA A 31 -0.78 0.94 10.09
CA ALA A 31 0.51 0.33 9.80
C ALA A 31 1.41 1.27 8.98
N ALA A 32 0.89 1.83 7.89
CA ALA A 32 1.61 2.79 7.06
C ALA A 32 2.10 4.01 7.87
N THR A 33 1.29 4.51 8.80
CA THR A 33 1.64 5.65 9.66
C THR A 33 2.78 5.29 10.61
N VAL A 34 2.72 4.10 11.22
CA VAL A 34 3.80 3.59 12.08
C VAL A 34 5.10 3.44 11.28
N PHE A 35 5.07 2.77 10.12
CA PHE A 35 6.25 2.63 9.27
C PHE A 35 6.81 3.97 8.79
N GLN A 36 5.93 4.92 8.40
CA GLN A 36 6.35 6.25 7.98
C GLN A 36 7.03 7.01 9.13
N SER A 37 6.49 6.93 10.34
CA SER A 37 7.08 7.61 11.51
C SER A 37 8.49 7.10 11.83
N GLU A 38 8.75 5.80 11.64
CA GLU A 38 10.06 5.19 11.85
C GLU A 38 11.07 5.51 10.74
N LEU A 39 10.60 5.69 9.50
CA LEU A 39 11.43 6.10 8.37
C LEU A 39 11.78 7.61 8.41
N GLY A 40 11.03 8.39 9.18
CA GLY A 40 11.14 9.85 9.19
C GLY A 40 10.41 10.50 8.02
N TYR A 41 10.48 11.82 7.93
CA TYR A 41 9.77 12.61 6.92
C TYR A 41 10.72 13.51 6.14
N ASP A 42 10.65 13.46 4.81
CA ASP A 42 11.39 14.37 3.95
C ASP A 42 10.73 15.75 3.93
N LEU A 43 11.45 16.76 4.44
CA LEU A 43 11.02 18.15 4.36
C LEU A 43 11.44 18.77 3.02
N ARG A 44 10.68 19.79 2.57
CA ARG A 44 11.02 20.53 1.33
C ARG A 44 12.41 21.17 1.34
N SER A 45 13.00 21.38 2.52
CA SER A 45 14.37 21.85 2.71
C SER A 45 15.45 20.80 2.42
N ARG A 46 15.07 19.58 1.98
CA ARG A 46 15.95 18.40 1.88
C ARG A 46 16.55 18.00 3.23
N SER A 47 15.80 18.22 4.29
CA SER A 47 16.14 17.80 5.66
C SER A 47 15.23 16.66 6.05
N LEU A 48 15.77 15.65 6.73
CA LEU A 48 14.98 14.56 7.28
C LEU A 48 14.49 14.95 8.67
N LEU A 49 13.17 14.94 8.88
CA LEU A 49 12.56 15.07 10.20
C LEU A 49 12.44 13.67 10.81
N ILE A 50 13.18 13.44 11.89
CA ILE A 50 13.08 12.22 12.70
C ILE A 50 12.34 12.60 13.98
N PRO A 51 11.16 12.03 14.25
CA PRO A 51 10.45 12.26 15.51
C PRO A 51 11.28 11.80 16.71
N ASP A 52 11.23 12.57 17.80
CA ASP A 52 11.78 12.13 19.08
C ASP A 52 10.70 11.37 19.86
N GLY A 53 10.97 10.12 20.22
CA GLY A 53 10.01 9.21 20.85
C GLY A 53 9.12 8.40 19.87
N GLY A 54 8.29 7.53 20.43
CA GLY A 54 7.38 6.67 19.66
C GLY A 54 6.11 7.38 19.19
N LEU A 55 5.53 6.91 18.09
CA LEU A 55 4.25 7.41 17.58
C LEU A 55 3.12 7.15 18.59
N GLN A 56 2.40 8.21 18.93
CA GLN A 56 1.18 8.17 19.76
C GLN A 56 -0.04 8.39 18.88
N LEU A 57 -1.06 7.55 19.06
CA LEU A 57 -2.34 7.66 18.35
C LEU A 57 -3.44 8.06 19.33
N GLU A 58 -4.13 9.14 19.04
CA GLU A 58 -5.24 9.62 19.87
C GLU A 58 -6.58 9.32 19.20
N PHE A 59 -7.46 8.62 19.92
CA PHE A 59 -8.84 8.42 19.51
C PHE A 59 -9.71 9.50 20.15
N LEU A 60 -10.40 10.28 19.31
CA LEU A 60 -11.29 11.34 19.74
C LEU A 60 -12.75 10.86 19.72
N GLY A 61 -13.36 10.83 20.91
CA GLY A 61 -14.78 10.55 21.12
C GLY A 61 -15.66 11.74 20.74
N ARG A 62 -16.92 11.45 20.35
CA ARG A 62 -17.90 12.49 19.97
C ARG A 62 -18.35 13.33 21.17
N ASP A 63 -18.13 12.83 22.38
CA ASP A 63 -18.39 13.48 23.67
C ASP A 63 -17.21 14.34 24.15
N GLY A 64 -16.15 14.45 23.34
CA GLY A 64 -14.94 15.20 23.69
C GLY A 64 -13.96 14.42 24.56
N THR A 65 -14.22 13.14 24.84
CA THR A 65 -13.22 12.28 25.48
C THR A 65 -12.11 11.93 24.49
N SER A 66 -10.90 11.71 24.98
CA SER A 66 -9.83 11.16 24.15
C SER A 66 -9.09 10.04 24.84
N THR A 67 -8.57 9.12 24.05
CA THR A 67 -7.76 8.01 24.53
C THR A 67 -6.52 7.87 23.67
N THR A 68 -5.37 8.10 24.29
CA THR A 68 -4.07 7.90 23.66
C THR A 68 -3.65 6.44 23.75
N ASN A 69 -3.19 5.89 22.64
CA ASN A 69 -2.68 4.54 22.52
C ASN A 69 -1.34 4.56 21.80
N GLU A 70 -0.43 3.72 22.27
CA GLU A 70 0.81 3.40 21.57
C GLU A 70 0.58 2.22 20.62
N LEU A 71 1.14 2.32 19.42
CA LEU A 71 1.10 1.24 18.44
C LEU A 71 2.51 0.96 17.93
N SER A 72 3.09 -0.15 18.37
CA SER A 72 4.40 -0.62 17.89
C SER A 72 4.31 -1.16 16.46
N ARG A 73 5.44 -1.21 15.74
CA ARG A 73 5.54 -1.87 14.43
C ARG A 73 4.98 -3.29 14.45
N GLY A 74 5.37 -4.09 15.44
CA GLY A 74 4.89 -5.47 15.59
C GLY A 74 3.38 -5.53 15.81
N GLY A 75 2.85 -4.65 16.66
CA GLY A 75 1.41 -4.53 16.90
C GLY A 75 0.63 -4.11 15.65
N ALA A 76 1.15 -3.15 14.89
CA ALA A 76 0.52 -2.69 13.65
C ALA A 76 0.49 -3.78 12.57
N MET A 77 1.58 -4.54 12.41
CA MET A 77 1.63 -5.68 11.50
C MET A 77 0.63 -6.77 11.91
N ALA A 78 0.54 -7.08 13.20
CA ALA A 78 -0.41 -8.06 13.71
C ALA A 78 -1.86 -7.61 13.49
N LEU A 79 -2.17 -6.34 13.78
CA LEU A 79 -3.49 -5.75 13.59
C LEU A 79 -3.91 -5.78 12.11
N LEU A 80 -3.01 -5.40 11.20
CA LEU A 80 -3.28 -5.45 9.77
C LEU A 80 -3.53 -6.90 9.30
N LYS A 81 -2.68 -7.84 9.72
CA LYS A 81 -2.84 -9.25 9.38
C LYS A 81 -4.20 -9.79 9.84
N GLU A 82 -4.57 -9.54 11.10
CA GLU A 82 -5.84 -10.00 11.66
C GLU A 82 -7.05 -9.37 10.94
N ALA A 83 -6.97 -8.07 10.61
CA ALA A 83 -8.01 -7.40 9.85
C ALA A 83 -8.16 -7.99 8.44
N ALA A 84 -7.05 -8.21 7.73
CA ALA A 84 -7.03 -8.83 6.41
C ALA A 84 -7.61 -10.24 6.43
N GLU A 85 -7.25 -11.07 7.42
CA GLU A 85 -7.82 -12.41 7.61
C GLU A 85 -9.33 -12.37 7.86
N ARG A 86 -9.83 -11.39 8.62
CA ARG A 86 -11.28 -11.18 8.81
C ARG A 86 -11.97 -10.78 7.51
N ALA A 87 -11.38 -9.89 6.72
CA ALA A 87 -11.94 -9.50 5.42
C ALA A 87 -11.96 -10.67 4.42
N ALA A 88 -10.91 -11.51 4.42
CA ALA A 88 -10.85 -12.71 3.59
C ALA A 88 -12.01 -13.67 3.83
N LYS A 89 -12.48 -13.82 5.08
CA LYS A 89 -13.67 -14.63 5.42
C LYS A 89 -14.96 -14.16 4.73
N HIS A 90 -15.00 -12.91 4.27
CA HIS A 90 -16.12 -12.34 3.53
C HIS A 90 -15.86 -12.23 2.02
N GLY A 91 -14.80 -12.87 1.51
CA GLY A 91 -14.39 -12.76 0.11
C GLY A 91 -13.83 -11.39 -0.25
N MET A 92 -13.31 -10.64 0.72
CA MET A 92 -12.69 -9.31 0.58
C MET A 92 -11.17 -9.39 0.85
N GLN A 93 -10.52 -10.43 0.33
CA GLN A 93 -9.09 -10.66 0.51
C GLN A 93 -8.25 -9.76 -0.40
N TRP A 94 -7.03 -9.45 0.04
CA TRP A 94 -6.06 -8.76 -0.80
C TRP A 94 -5.36 -9.76 -1.72
N GLU A 95 -5.03 -9.31 -2.93
CA GLU A 95 -4.18 -10.10 -3.82
C GLU A 95 -2.76 -10.11 -3.25
N SER A 96 -2.27 -11.30 -2.93
CA SER A 96 -0.91 -11.50 -2.41
C SER A 96 0.10 -11.75 -3.51
N ASP A 97 -0.37 -12.19 -4.68
CA ASP A 97 0.51 -12.46 -5.80
C ASP A 97 1.09 -11.14 -6.34
N PRO A 98 2.40 -11.08 -6.60
CA PRO A 98 3.00 -9.89 -7.19
C PRO A 98 2.32 -9.51 -8.50
N VAL A 99 1.94 -8.24 -8.61
CA VAL A 99 1.39 -7.70 -9.87
C VAL A 99 2.46 -7.76 -10.93
N THR A 100 2.34 -8.74 -11.83
CA THR A 100 3.26 -8.92 -12.95
C THR A 100 2.84 -8.01 -14.09
N LEU A 101 3.60 -6.94 -14.32
CA LEU A 101 3.34 -6.01 -15.41
C LEU A 101 3.86 -6.59 -16.73
N ALA A 102 2.97 -6.77 -17.70
CA ALA A 102 3.35 -7.06 -19.07
C ALA A 102 3.68 -5.74 -19.80
N PRO A 103 4.81 -5.66 -20.54
CA PRO A 103 5.10 -4.49 -21.35
C PRO A 103 4.02 -4.31 -22.42
N THR A 104 3.68 -3.06 -22.71
CA THR A 104 2.79 -2.78 -23.84
C THR A 104 3.53 -3.00 -25.16
N PRO A 105 2.85 -3.46 -26.24
CA PRO A 105 3.51 -3.70 -27.52
C PRO A 105 4.29 -2.48 -28.06
N LYS A 106 3.79 -1.27 -27.79
CA LYS A 106 4.46 -0.01 -28.13
C LYS A 106 5.78 0.18 -27.38
N LEU A 107 5.81 -0.14 -26.08
CA LEU A 107 7.01 -0.05 -25.27
C LEU A 107 8.07 -1.04 -25.76
N GLU A 108 7.67 -2.26 -26.15
CA GLU A 108 8.59 -3.24 -26.73
C GLU A 108 9.25 -2.73 -28.01
N GLN A 109 8.47 -2.12 -28.92
CA GLN A 109 9.00 -1.56 -30.16
C GLN A 109 9.99 -0.42 -29.90
N LEU A 110 9.66 0.50 -28.99
CA LEU A 110 10.55 1.61 -28.62
C LEU A 110 11.88 1.11 -28.06
N ILE A 111 11.85 0.08 -27.20
CA ILE A 111 13.07 -0.51 -26.64
C ILE A 111 13.91 -1.18 -27.75
N ARG A 112 13.28 -1.86 -28.71
CA ARG A 112 14.00 -2.46 -29.86
C ARG A 112 14.69 -1.38 -30.71
N MET A 113 13.96 -0.33 -31.08
CA MET A 113 14.50 0.78 -31.86
C MET A 113 15.64 1.51 -31.14
N SER A 114 15.49 1.77 -29.83
CA SER A 114 16.55 2.40 -29.03
C SER A 114 17.83 1.57 -28.99
N ARG A 115 17.72 0.24 -28.86
CA ARG A 115 18.86 -0.68 -28.88
C ARG A 115 19.51 -0.80 -30.26
N GLU A 116 18.72 -0.67 -31.33
CA GLU A 116 19.24 -0.60 -32.69
C GLU A 116 20.05 0.68 -32.89
N LEU A 117 19.52 1.84 -32.52
CA LEU A 117 20.20 3.13 -32.65
C LEU A 117 21.54 3.17 -31.89
N ALA A 118 21.53 2.74 -30.62
CA ALA A 118 22.74 2.75 -29.78
C ALA A 118 23.86 1.85 -30.33
N ARG A 119 23.50 0.76 -31.02
CA ARG A 119 24.46 -0.14 -31.67
C ARG A 119 25.06 0.51 -32.91
N THR A 120 24.25 1.17 -33.74
CA THR A 120 24.73 1.92 -34.91
C THR A 120 25.67 3.06 -34.53
N GLU A 121 25.38 3.79 -33.44
CA GLU A 121 26.25 4.86 -32.93
C GLU A 121 27.61 4.35 -32.40
N THR A 122 27.66 3.11 -31.89
CA THR A 122 28.91 2.50 -31.42
C THR A 122 29.81 2.07 -32.59
N GLU A 123 29.21 1.62 -33.69
CA GLU A 123 29.92 1.19 -34.91
C GLU A 123 30.49 2.38 -35.72
N GLU A 124 29.85 3.56 -35.65
CA GLU A 124 30.33 4.79 -36.28
C GLU A 124 31.46 5.47 -35.48
N GLY A 125 31.55 5.25 -34.16
CA GLY A 125 32.59 5.81 -33.29
C GLY A 125 33.95 5.09 -33.34
N GLU A 126 34.00 3.84 -33.80
CA GLU A 126 35.25 3.05 -33.94
C GLU A 126 35.96 3.25 -35.30
N GLN A 127 35.35 3.97 -36.25
CA GLN A 127 35.92 4.25 -37.59
C GLN A 127 36.47 5.68 -37.76
N GLY A 128 36.55 6.47 -36.67
CA GLY A 128 37.06 7.85 -36.65
C GLY A 128 38.51 7.98 -36.22
#